data_AF-A0A6L5F357-F1
#
_entry.id   AF-A0A6L5F357-F1
#
_cell.length_a   1.000
_cell.length_b   1.000
_cell.length_c   1.000
_cell.angle_alpha   90.00
_cell.angle_beta   90.00
_cell.angle_gamma   90.00
#
_symmetry.space_group_name_H-M   'P 1'
#
loop_
_entity.id
_entity.type
_entity.pdbx_description
1 polymer ?
#
loop_
_entity_poly.entity_id
_entity_poly.type
_entity_poly.pdbx_seq_one_letter_code
_entity_poly.pdbx_strand_id
1 'polypeptide(L)'
;MGVGIPDPTLGQHTYLRQRSSIAMPARRPIGWFLAFGLLVVMFLVIPGHASADPVAEQPGFYVEDVFGGYQPESSITAIRFAPDGRAFVAERRGRILVFDSISDTTPDVIDLTNQVHGFWDRGLLGLAVDPDFPAEPWIYVFYTRDGSWQGQIWGDLISGNDSCPDPPGQTADGCVVMGRLSRMTIDANNNEGPEQPILDGKWCFQFPSHSADDLVFGPDGMLYVSAGDGASFGPVDYGQHGGTQGSPPVVPQNPCADPFDPEAEDPAVTGEGGMLRSQDIRTSGDPLGYNGAVVLIAPETGDAQMLAHGLRNPYRMAFGPDGALFVGDVGWGIWEE
;
A
#
# COMPACT_ATOMS: atom_id res chain seq x y z
N MET A 1 -12.38 -8.17 -62.78
CA MET A 1 -11.33 -7.15 -62.98
C MET A 1 -11.55 -6.02 -61.99
N GLY A 2 -10.60 -5.83 -61.07
CA GLY A 2 -10.30 -4.58 -60.35
C GLY A 2 -11.35 -3.98 -59.39
N VAL A 3 -11.17 -4.21 -58.09
CA VAL A 3 -11.57 -3.33 -56.96
C VAL A 3 -10.54 -3.66 -55.84
N GLY A 4 -9.82 -2.78 -55.17
CA GLY A 4 -9.95 -1.35 -54.86
C GLY A 4 -9.78 -1.22 -53.34
N ILE A 5 -8.63 -0.69 -52.89
CA ILE A 5 -8.27 -0.45 -51.48
C ILE A 5 -9.11 0.70 -50.91
N PRO A 6 -9.51 0.68 -49.62
CA PRO A 6 -9.83 1.90 -48.89
C PRO A 6 -8.76 2.28 -47.85
N ASP A 7 -8.41 3.56 -47.91
CA ASP A 7 -7.62 4.41 -47.03
C ASP A 7 -8.37 4.73 -45.71
N PRO A 8 -7.75 4.68 -44.52
CA PRO A 8 -8.37 5.13 -43.28
C PRO A 8 -8.02 6.59 -42.97
N THR A 9 -8.94 7.51 -43.30
CA THR A 9 -8.99 8.84 -42.70
C THR A 9 -10.29 9.01 -41.89
N LEU A 10 -10.25 8.68 -40.60
CA LEU A 10 -11.13 9.29 -39.58
C LEU A 10 -10.32 10.42 -38.94
N GLY A 11 -10.77 11.67 -38.88
CA GLY A 11 -12.10 12.09 -38.47
C GLY A 11 -11.93 12.81 -37.14
N GLN A 12 -11.48 14.06 -37.20
CA GLN A 12 -11.25 14.92 -36.03
C GLN A 12 -12.53 15.06 -35.20
N HIS A 13 -12.54 14.51 -33.99
CA HIS A 13 -13.55 14.85 -33.00
C HIS A 13 -13.06 15.99 -32.11
N THR A 14 -13.64 17.16 -32.35
CA THR A 14 -13.46 18.40 -31.60
C THR A 14 -14.06 18.25 -30.20
N TYR A 15 -13.23 18.17 -29.16
CA TYR A 15 -13.71 18.26 -27.78
C TYR A 15 -14.09 19.71 -27.46
N LEU A 16 -15.39 19.96 -27.27
CA LEU A 16 -15.93 21.22 -26.77
C LEU A 16 -15.53 21.38 -25.29
N ARG A 17 -14.53 22.22 -25.02
CA ARG A 17 -14.25 22.74 -23.67
C ARG A 17 -15.41 23.64 -23.23
N GLN A 18 -16.26 23.16 -22.33
CA GLN A 18 -17.20 24.00 -21.61
C GLN A 18 -16.43 24.77 -20.52
N ARG A 19 -16.06 26.02 -20.81
CA ARG A 19 -15.49 26.96 -19.82
C ARG A 19 -16.62 27.47 -18.93
N SER A 20 -16.69 26.97 -17.70
CA SER A 20 -17.52 27.57 -16.64
C SER A 20 -16.78 28.79 -16.09
N SER A 21 -17.16 29.98 -16.57
CA SER A 21 -16.70 31.26 -15.99
C SER A 21 -17.46 31.52 -14.70
N ILE A 22 -16.83 31.31 -13.54
CA ILE A 22 -17.33 31.82 -12.26
C ILE A 22 -16.84 33.26 -12.12
N ALA A 23 -17.78 34.20 -12.19
CA ALA A 23 -17.53 35.61 -11.96
C ALA A 23 -17.31 35.89 -10.47
N MET A 24 -16.14 36.40 -10.11
CA MET A 24 -15.89 37.00 -8.79
C MET A 24 -16.49 38.42 -8.74
N PRO A 25 -17.25 38.78 -7.70
CA PRO A 25 -17.59 40.18 -7.47
C PRO A 25 -16.50 40.87 -6.64
N ALA A 26 -15.95 41.96 -7.19
CA ALA A 26 -15.07 42.87 -6.49
C ALA A 26 -15.86 43.81 -5.56
N ARG A 27 -15.42 43.97 -4.30
CA ARG A 27 -15.75 45.13 -3.44
C ARG A 27 -14.61 45.53 -2.49
N ARG A 28 -13.96 46.63 -2.88
CA ARG A 28 -13.30 47.78 -2.18
C ARG A 28 -12.78 47.71 -0.72
N PRO A 29 -11.68 48.43 -0.40
CA PRO A 29 -11.00 48.42 0.90
C PRO A 29 -11.62 49.41 1.90
N ILE A 30 -11.73 49.04 3.17
CA ILE A 30 -12.05 49.96 4.28
C ILE A 30 -11.18 49.64 5.50
N GLY A 31 -10.29 50.59 5.80
CA GLY A 31 -9.95 51.15 7.11
C GLY A 31 -9.86 50.26 8.35
N TRP A 32 -8.66 50.23 8.94
CA TRP A 32 -8.38 49.83 10.32
C TRP A 32 -9.22 50.61 11.35
N PHE A 33 -9.82 49.91 12.31
CA PHE A 33 -10.08 50.43 13.65
C PHE A 33 -9.81 49.35 14.71
N LEU A 34 -8.93 49.70 15.65
CA LEU A 34 -8.62 48.97 16.88
C LEU A 34 -9.86 48.96 17.80
N ALA A 35 -10.22 47.80 18.33
CA ALA A 35 -11.02 47.69 19.54
C ALA A 35 -10.63 46.44 20.32
N PHE A 36 -10.02 46.66 21.49
CA PHE A 36 -9.80 45.70 22.57
C PHE A 36 -11.13 45.09 23.02
N GLY A 37 -11.21 43.77 23.18
CA GLY A 37 -12.38 43.10 23.78
C GLY A 37 -12.18 41.61 24.02
N LEU A 38 -11.98 41.24 25.29
CA LEU A 38 -12.07 39.91 25.92
C LEU A 38 -11.58 38.66 25.13
N LEU A 39 -10.41 38.16 25.55
CA LEU A 39 -9.95 36.79 25.29
C LEU A 39 -10.83 35.81 26.09
N VAL A 40 -11.88 35.27 25.46
CA VAL A 40 -12.53 34.05 25.93
C VAL A 40 -11.64 32.89 25.48
N VAL A 41 -10.92 32.27 26.40
CA VAL A 41 -10.25 30.99 26.17
C VAL A 41 -11.35 29.94 26.07
N MET A 42 -11.86 29.75 24.85
CA MET A 42 -12.69 28.61 24.51
C MET A 42 -11.75 27.42 24.48
N PHE A 43 -11.77 26.58 25.52
CA PHE A 43 -11.20 25.24 25.44
C PHE A 43 -11.88 24.57 24.24
N LEU A 44 -11.14 24.41 23.14
CA LEU A 44 -11.46 23.40 22.15
C LEU A 44 -11.37 22.07 22.90
N VAL A 45 -12.54 21.60 23.36
CA VAL A 45 -12.74 20.18 23.59
C VAL A 45 -12.50 19.55 22.22
N ILE A 46 -11.28 19.06 22.00
CA ILE A 46 -11.03 18.11 20.92
C ILE A 46 -12.03 16.99 21.20
N PRO A 47 -13.03 16.74 20.33
CA PRO A 47 -13.91 15.61 20.53
C PRO A 47 -12.97 14.40 20.61
N GLY A 48 -12.94 13.75 21.79
CA GLY A 48 -12.27 12.47 21.92
C GLY A 48 -12.79 11.59 20.80
N HIS A 49 -11.90 10.88 20.12
CA HIS A 49 -12.24 9.89 19.10
C HIS A 49 -13.51 9.19 19.54
N ALA A 50 -14.61 9.48 18.85
CA ALA A 50 -15.83 8.74 19.08
C ALA A 50 -15.43 7.28 18.82
N SER A 51 -15.49 6.45 19.87
CA SER A 51 -15.62 5.02 19.68
C SER A 51 -16.63 4.85 18.56
N ALA A 52 -16.24 4.23 17.45
CA ALA A 52 -17.22 3.87 16.43
C ALA A 52 -18.39 3.21 17.16
N ASP A 53 -19.61 3.68 16.90
CA ASP A 53 -20.80 3.01 17.40
C ASP A 53 -20.68 1.53 17.00
N PRO A 54 -20.99 0.57 17.90
CA PRO A 54 -20.98 -0.83 17.53
C PRO A 54 -21.83 -0.98 16.28
N VAL A 55 -21.23 -1.54 15.22
CA VAL A 55 -21.90 -1.78 13.93
C VAL A 55 -23.27 -2.36 14.25
N ALA A 56 -24.33 -1.66 13.88
CA ALA A 56 -25.69 -2.15 14.11
C ALA A 56 -25.76 -3.56 13.53
N GLU A 57 -25.98 -4.56 14.40
CA GLU A 57 -26.01 -5.97 13.99
C GLU A 57 -27.02 -6.10 12.84
N GLN A 58 -26.50 -6.46 11.66
CA GLN A 58 -27.34 -6.73 10.50
C GLN A 58 -28.28 -7.89 10.87
N PRO A 59 -29.60 -7.81 10.62
CA PRO A 59 -30.50 -8.91 10.97
C PRO A 59 -30.02 -10.25 10.41
N GLY A 60 -29.78 -11.22 11.30
CA GLY A 60 -29.22 -12.54 10.93
C GLY A 60 -27.71 -12.66 11.09
N PHE A 61 -27.01 -11.60 11.49
CA PHE A 61 -25.60 -11.60 11.88
C PHE A 61 -25.47 -11.31 13.37
N TYR A 62 -24.46 -11.91 13.99
CA TYR A 62 -24.04 -11.62 15.34
C TYR A 62 -22.51 -11.48 15.35
N VAL A 63 -21.98 -10.71 16.29
CA VAL A 63 -20.54 -10.58 16.51
C VAL A 63 -20.17 -11.37 17.76
N GLU A 64 -19.14 -12.20 17.64
CA GLU A 64 -18.59 -12.98 18.76
C GLU A 64 -17.07 -12.81 18.80
N ASP A 65 -16.53 -12.66 20.02
CA ASP A 65 -15.09 -12.58 20.24
C ASP A 65 -14.48 -13.98 20.19
N VAL A 66 -13.76 -14.29 19.10
CA VAL A 66 -13.24 -15.64 18.83
C VAL A 66 -11.81 -15.89 19.30
N PHE A 67 -11.06 -14.87 19.73
CA PHE A 67 -9.66 -15.05 20.17
C PHE A 67 -9.46 -14.93 21.69
N GLY A 68 -10.52 -15.18 22.46
CA GLY A 68 -10.42 -15.47 23.90
C GLY A 68 -9.66 -14.46 24.74
N GLY A 69 -9.73 -13.16 24.40
CA GLY A 69 -9.08 -12.10 25.16
C GLY A 69 -7.59 -11.88 24.85
N TYR A 70 -7.00 -12.57 23.86
CA TYR A 70 -5.68 -12.21 23.33
C TYR A 70 -5.67 -10.72 22.95
N GLN A 71 -4.60 -10.01 23.33
CA GLN A 71 -4.45 -8.57 23.07
C GLN A 71 -3.33 -8.38 22.02
N PRO A 72 -3.68 -8.01 20.78
CA PRO A 72 -2.68 -7.70 19.76
C PRO A 72 -1.76 -6.55 20.16
N GLU A 73 -0.47 -6.63 19.80
CA GLU A 73 0.48 -5.53 19.98
C GLU A 73 0.40 -4.50 18.84
N SER A 74 -0.29 -4.84 17.75
CA SER A 74 -0.68 -3.89 16.70
C SER A 74 -1.93 -4.32 15.95
N SER A 75 -2.41 -3.45 15.06
CA SER A 75 -3.57 -3.74 14.22
C SER A 75 -3.43 -5.07 13.49
N ILE A 76 -4.50 -5.86 13.49
CA ILE A 76 -4.60 -7.07 12.69
C ILE A 76 -4.75 -6.67 11.22
N THR A 77 -3.94 -7.27 10.35
CA THR A 77 -3.87 -6.95 8.93
C THR A 77 -4.26 -8.12 8.05
N ALA A 78 -4.25 -9.37 8.52
CA ALA A 78 -4.79 -10.48 7.76
C ALA A 78 -5.19 -11.62 8.69
N ILE A 79 -6.22 -12.36 8.28
CA ILE A 79 -6.62 -13.63 8.89
C ILE A 79 -6.72 -14.65 7.75
N ARG A 80 -6.11 -15.82 7.92
CA ARG A 80 -6.17 -16.95 6.97
C ARG A 80 -6.39 -18.24 7.74
N PHE A 81 -7.32 -19.06 7.26
CA PHE A 81 -7.57 -20.38 7.81
C PHE A 81 -6.90 -21.43 6.93
N ALA A 82 -6.17 -22.33 7.56
CA ALA A 82 -5.56 -23.48 6.89
C ALA A 82 -6.56 -24.64 6.77
N PRO A 83 -6.39 -25.54 5.78
CA PRO A 83 -7.24 -26.72 5.64
C PRO A 83 -7.21 -27.70 6.83
N ASP A 84 -6.16 -27.67 7.66
CA ASP A 84 -6.06 -28.48 8.88
C ASP A 84 -6.81 -27.89 10.08
N GLY A 85 -7.38 -26.69 9.95
CA GLY A 85 -8.16 -26.02 10.99
C GLY A 85 -7.40 -24.95 11.78
N ARG A 86 -6.09 -24.78 11.54
CA ARG A 86 -5.32 -23.66 12.13
C ARG A 86 -5.75 -22.32 11.57
N ALA A 87 -5.60 -21.27 12.37
CA ALA A 87 -5.78 -19.89 11.94
C ALA A 87 -4.47 -19.10 12.09
N PHE A 88 -4.09 -18.41 11.02
CA PHE A 88 -2.93 -17.53 10.97
C PHE A 88 -3.42 -16.09 10.95
N VAL A 89 -2.96 -15.30 11.91
CA VAL A 89 -3.37 -13.90 12.09
C VAL A 89 -2.14 -13.00 12.02
N ALA A 90 -2.06 -12.17 10.99
CA ALA A 90 -0.97 -11.20 10.84
C ALA A 90 -1.27 -9.92 11.62
N GLU A 91 -0.27 -9.43 12.32
CA GLU A 91 -0.23 -8.10 12.91
C GLU A 91 0.66 -7.18 12.09
N ARG A 92 0.25 -5.92 11.92
CA ARG A 92 0.96 -4.91 11.10
C ARG A 92 2.45 -4.82 11.41
N ARG A 93 2.85 -4.95 12.68
CA ARG A 93 4.25 -4.86 13.11
C ARG A 93 5.13 -6.06 12.74
N GLY A 94 4.58 -7.09 12.11
CA GLY A 94 5.35 -8.26 11.68
C GLY A 94 5.25 -9.47 12.60
N ARG A 95 4.26 -9.54 13.49
CA ARG A 95 3.97 -10.78 14.22
C ARG A 95 2.92 -11.59 13.47
N ILE A 96 3.04 -12.90 13.49
CA ILE A 96 2.02 -13.82 13.00
C ILE A 96 1.63 -14.73 14.16
N LEU A 97 0.37 -14.66 14.54
CA LEU A 97 -0.21 -15.50 15.57
C LEU A 97 -0.72 -16.78 14.91
N VAL A 98 -0.35 -17.93 15.46
CA VAL A 98 -0.80 -19.24 14.99
C VAL A 98 -1.69 -19.85 16.06
N PHE A 99 -2.97 -19.96 15.75
CA PHE A 99 -3.96 -20.59 16.61
C PHE A 99 -4.19 -22.03 16.14
N ASP A 100 -4.14 -22.98 17.06
CA ASP A 100 -4.45 -24.39 16.76
C ASP A 100 -5.92 -24.61 16.36
N SER A 101 -6.79 -23.70 16.81
CA SER A 101 -8.21 -23.66 16.47
C SER A 101 -8.82 -22.30 16.83
N ILE A 102 -10.05 -22.03 16.40
CA ILE A 102 -10.82 -20.84 16.84
C ILE A 102 -11.15 -20.81 18.33
N SER A 103 -10.86 -21.88 19.09
CA SER A 103 -11.06 -21.91 20.55
C SER A 103 -9.77 -21.75 21.33
N ASP A 104 -8.63 -21.71 20.62
CA ASP A 104 -7.33 -21.47 21.23
C ASP A 104 -7.22 -20.02 21.68
N THR A 105 -6.76 -19.83 22.92
CA THR A 105 -6.61 -18.52 23.56
C THR A 105 -5.14 -18.16 23.79
N THR A 106 -4.22 -19.04 23.39
CA THR A 106 -2.78 -18.93 23.63
C THR A 106 -2.03 -19.25 22.33
N PRO A 107 -2.13 -18.39 21.31
CA PRO A 107 -1.49 -18.66 20.03
C PRO A 107 0.03 -18.69 20.18
N ASP A 108 0.68 -19.52 19.35
CA ASP A 108 2.11 -19.40 19.09
C ASP A 108 2.38 -18.13 18.28
N VAL A 109 3.61 -17.60 18.37
CA VAL A 109 3.99 -16.33 17.75
C VAL A 109 5.24 -16.50 16.92
N ILE A 110 5.12 -16.19 15.63
CA ILE A 110 6.24 -15.99 14.71
C ILE A 110 6.54 -14.50 14.67
N ASP A 111 7.81 -14.14 14.87
CA ASP A 111 8.24 -12.76 15.05
C ASP A 111 9.16 -12.28 13.91
N LEU A 112 8.60 -11.43 13.04
CA LEU A 112 9.31 -10.72 11.96
C LEU A 112 9.51 -9.22 12.26
N THR A 113 9.36 -8.79 13.52
CA THR A 113 9.40 -7.36 13.89
C THR A 113 10.74 -6.68 13.62
N ASN A 114 11.83 -7.44 13.46
CA ASN A 114 13.15 -6.91 13.09
C ASN A 114 13.33 -6.75 11.57
N GLN A 115 12.43 -7.32 10.77
CA GLN A 115 12.45 -7.27 9.31
C GLN A 115 11.41 -6.28 8.78
N VAL A 116 10.29 -6.13 9.50
CA VAL A 116 9.13 -5.35 9.06
C VAL A 116 9.24 -3.91 9.51
N HIS A 117 9.17 -2.98 8.55
CA HIS A 117 9.01 -1.56 8.81
C HIS A 117 7.51 -1.24 8.97
N GLY A 118 7.03 -1.27 10.22
CA GLY A 118 5.61 -1.11 10.56
C GLY A 118 5.21 0.31 10.97
N PHE A 119 4.92 1.18 9.99
CA PHE A 119 4.55 2.59 10.23
C PHE A 119 3.41 3.05 9.31
N TRP A 120 2.31 3.56 9.90
CA TRP A 120 1.10 3.97 9.16
C TRP A 120 0.53 2.83 8.31
N ASP A 121 0.45 2.98 6.98
CA ASP A 121 -0.08 1.96 6.06
C ASP A 121 0.96 0.89 5.74
N ARG A 122 2.17 1.00 6.28
CA ARG A 122 3.26 0.03 6.12
C ARG A 122 3.21 -1.06 7.17
N GLY A 123 3.76 -2.21 6.84
CA GLY A 123 3.92 -3.33 7.75
C GLY A 123 3.83 -4.68 7.05
N LEU A 124 3.53 -5.72 7.82
CA LEU A 124 3.07 -7.01 7.32
C LEU A 124 1.58 -6.92 6.97
N LEU A 125 1.26 -6.99 5.68
CA LEU A 125 -0.06 -6.64 5.15
C LEU A 125 -0.69 -7.79 4.35
N GLY A 126 0.13 -8.51 3.60
CA GLY A 126 -0.28 -9.73 2.91
C GLY A 126 0.11 -10.99 3.68
N LEU A 127 -0.83 -11.92 3.77
CA LEU A 127 -0.65 -13.27 4.32
C LEU A 127 -1.44 -14.26 3.46
N ALA A 128 -0.81 -15.34 3.05
CA ALA A 128 -1.49 -16.49 2.43
C ALA A 128 -0.95 -17.80 2.99
N VAL A 129 -1.82 -18.81 3.00
CA VAL A 129 -1.49 -20.19 3.38
C VAL A 129 -1.57 -21.03 2.12
N ASP A 130 -0.63 -21.96 1.96
CA ASP A 130 -0.65 -22.87 0.82
C ASP A 130 -1.98 -23.65 0.74
N PRO A 131 -2.63 -23.77 -0.43
CA PRO A 131 -3.90 -24.49 -0.55
C PRO A 131 -3.81 -25.98 -0.17
N ASP A 132 -2.63 -26.59 -0.30
CA ASP A 132 -2.39 -28.00 0.03
C ASP A 132 -1.82 -28.19 1.45
N PHE A 133 -1.86 -27.16 2.30
CA PHE A 133 -1.44 -27.24 3.69
C PHE A 133 -2.30 -28.27 4.48
N PRO A 134 -1.70 -29.15 5.30
CA PRO A 134 -0.31 -29.15 5.77
C PRO A 134 0.63 -30.06 4.97
N ALA A 135 0.18 -30.63 3.85
CA ALA A 135 1.04 -31.47 3.00
C ALA A 135 2.15 -30.63 2.36
N GLU A 136 1.80 -29.41 1.94
CA GLU A 136 2.74 -28.33 1.62
C GLU A 136 2.72 -27.32 2.77
N PRO A 137 3.68 -27.39 3.73
CA PRO A 137 3.59 -26.66 4.99
C PRO A 137 3.97 -25.17 4.83
N TRP A 138 3.68 -24.53 3.72
CA TRP A 138 4.11 -23.17 3.42
C TRP A 138 3.08 -22.12 3.83
N ILE A 139 3.59 -21.03 4.39
CA ILE A 139 2.89 -19.75 4.43
C ILE A 139 3.70 -18.72 3.65
N TYR A 140 3.00 -17.70 3.17
CA TYR A 140 3.55 -16.63 2.35
C TYR A 140 3.19 -15.29 2.98
N VAL A 141 4.15 -14.38 3.00
CA VAL A 141 4.03 -13.07 3.64
C VAL A 141 4.47 -11.97 2.69
N PHE A 142 3.73 -10.87 2.67
CA PHE A 142 4.08 -9.67 1.92
C PHE A 142 4.10 -8.48 2.87
N TYR A 143 5.28 -7.83 2.97
CA TYR A 143 5.51 -6.77 3.93
C TYR A 143 6.45 -5.70 3.41
N THR A 144 6.40 -4.52 4.02
CA THR A 144 7.39 -3.46 3.81
C THR A 144 8.56 -3.63 4.78
N ARG A 145 9.78 -3.47 4.29
CA ARG A 145 11.01 -3.55 5.07
C ARG A 145 11.88 -2.34 4.88
N ASP A 146 12.70 -2.08 5.89
CA ASP A 146 13.82 -1.16 5.75
C ASP A 146 14.76 -1.60 4.63
N GLY A 147 15.37 -0.59 4.02
CA GLY A 147 16.17 -0.70 2.82
C GLY A 147 15.55 0.16 1.73
N SER A 148 16.36 1.07 1.20
CA SER A 148 16.26 1.49 -0.19
C SER A 148 17.26 0.68 -1.02
N TRP A 149 17.34 0.90 -2.34
CA TRP A 149 18.48 0.45 -3.16
C TRP A 149 19.86 0.87 -2.60
N GLN A 150 19.89 1.80 -1.64
CA GLN A 150 21.09 2.34 -0.99
C GLN A 150 21.31 1.80 0.44
N GLY A 151 20.47 0.88 0.93
CA GLY A 151 20.64 0.23 2.24
C GLY A 151 20.27 1.10 3.44
N GLN A 152 19.39 2.08 3.24
CA GLN A 152 18.93 2.98 4.31
C GLN A 152 17.98 2.28 5.28
N ILE A 153 18.20 2.45 6.57
CA ILE A 153 17.35 1.99 7.68
C ILE A 153 16.72 3.24 8.32
N TRP A 154 15.42 3.20 8.57
CA TRP A 154 14.71 4.29 9.22
C TRP A 154 14.44 3.95 10.70
N GLY A 155 14.11 4.98 11.48
CA GLY A 155 13.68 4.80 12.87
C GLY A 155 14.67 4.12 13.82
N ASP A 156 14.08 3.58 14.89
CA ASP A 156 14.75 2.76 15.89
C ASP A 156 13.89 1.50 16.10
N LEU A 157 14.37 0.37 15.58
CA LEU A 157 13.76 -0.96 15.73
C LEU A 157 13.49 -1.31 17.20
N ILE A 158 14.22 -0.69 18.15
CA ILE A 158 14.13 -0.94 19.60
C ILE A 158 12.97 -0.17 20.25
N SER A 159 12.67 1.05 19.78
CA SER A 159 11.63 1.92 20.36
C SER A 159 10.20 1.50 19.98
N GLY A 160 10.09 0.55 19.07
CA GLY A 160 8.84 0.04 18.54
C GLY A 160 8.24 0.93 17.45
N ASN A 161 8.36 2.25 17.46
CA ASN A 161 7.80 3.06 16.38
C ASN A 161 8.88 3.34 15.32
N ASP A 162 8.85 2.59 14.23
CA ASP A 162 9.79 2.69 13.10
C ASP A 162 9.52 3.97 12.28
N SER A 163 9.77 5.11 12.94
CA SER A 163 9.38 6.43 12.46
C SER A 163 10.48 7.08 11.63
N CYS A 164 10.06 7.82 10.60
CA CYS A 164 11.00 8.58 9.78
C CYS A 164 11.66 9.72 10.59
N PRO A 165 12.99 9.88 10.54
CA PRO A 165 13.63 11.10 11.03
C PRO A 165 13.19 12.32 10.20
N ASP A 166 13.24 13.49 10.80
CA ASP A 166 12.93 14.77 10.15
C ASP A 166 14.17 15.68 10.22
N PRO A 167 14.89 15.92 9.11
CA PRO A 167 14.64 15.43 7.72
C PRO A 167 14.98 13.94 7.51
N PRO A 168 14.46 13.28 6.44
CA PRO A 168 13.67 13.82 5.33
C PRO A 168 12.20 14.12 5.67
N GLY A 169 11.70 13.59 6.79
CA GLY A 169 10.30 13.72 7.20
C GLY A 169 9.37 12.79 6.41
N GLN A 170 8.49 12.11 7.13
CA GLN A 170 7.62 11.04 6.64
C GLN A 170 6.81 11.41 5.39
N THR A 171 6.27 12.64 5.38
CA THR A 171 5.36 13.15 4.34
C THR A 171 5.96 14.30 3.53
N ALA A 172 7.18 14.72 3.84
CA ALA A 172 7.87 15.79 3.12
C ALA A 172 8.72 15.21 1.98
N ASP A 173 9.90 14.67 2.28
CA ASP A 173 10.73 13.98 1.29
C ASP A 173 10.56 12.45 1.33
N GLY A 174 9.96 11.91 2.39
CA GLY A 174 9.63 10.50 2.54
C GLY A 174 10.80 9.63 3.02
N CYS A 175 10.50 8.56 3.75
CA CYS A 175 11.43 7.49 4.06
C CYS A 175 11.20 6.31 3.12
N VAL A 176 12.11 6.08 2.17
CA VAL A 176 11.94 4.99 1.20
C VAL A 176 12.09 3.62 1.86
N VAL A 177 11.09 2.76 1.66
CA VAL A 177 11.13 1.34 2.03
C VAL A 177 10.84 0.47 0.81
N MET A 178 11.25 -0.80 0.87
CA MET A 178 10.94 -1.77 -0.17
C MET A 178 9.84 -2.74 0.27
N GLY A 179 9.07 -3.25 -0.69
CA GLY A 179 8.24 -4.43 -0.48
C GLY A 179 9.04 -5.72 -0.61
N ARG A 180 8.72 -6.70 0.23
CA ARG A 180 9.30 -8.05 0.21
C ARG A 180 8.19 -9.10 0.28
N LEU A 181 8.18 -9.99 -0.70
CA LEU A 181 7.40 -11.22 -0.71
C LEU A 181 8.32 -12.38 -0.32
N SER A 182 7.92 -13.11 0.72
CA SER A 182 8.66 -14.27 1.23
C SER A 182 7.74 -15.43 1.54
N ARG A 183 8.34 -16.61 1.72
CA ARG A 183 7.67 -17.80 2.26
C ARG A 183 8.46 -18.41 3.40
N MET A 184 7.79 -19.21 4.23
CA MET A 184 8.42 -20.03 5.27
C MET A 184 7.57 -21.27 5.53
N THR A 185 8.19 -22.35 5.99
CA THR A 185 7.47 -23.55 6.40
C THR A 185 6.96 -23.40 7.82
N ILE A 186 5.77 -23.92 8.14
CA ILE A 186 5.25 -24.04 9.51
C ILE A 186 5.07 -25.52 9.82
N ASP A 187 5.80 -26.02 10.82
CA ASP A 187 5.71 -27.43 11.20
C ASP A 187 4.43 -27.75 11.98
N ALA A 188 4.27 -29.02 12.36
CA ALA A 188 3.10 -29.50 13.09
C ALA A 188 3.00 -28.99 14.54
N ASN A 189 4.07 -28.38 15.08
CA ASN A 189 4.12 -27.76 16.39
C ASN A 189 4.22 -26.22 16.27
N ASN A 190 3.77 -25.67 15.14
CA ASN A 190 3.77 -24.24 14.82
C ASN A 190 5.15 -23.57 14.79
N ASN A 191 6.25 -24.32 14.71
CA ASN A 191 7.58 -23.71 14.53
C ASN A 191 7.79 -23.30 13.08
N GLU A 192 8.32 -22.10 12.87
CA GLU A 192 8.73 -21.60 11.57
C GLU A 192 10.08 -22.17 11.12
N GLY A 193 10.18 -22.45 9.83
CA GLY A 193 11.45 -22.61 9.12
C GLY A 193 12.05 -21.24 8.77
N PRO A 194 13.27 -21.23 8.19
CA PRO A 194 13.88 -19.97 7.76
C PRO A 194 13.03 -19.26 6.70
N GLU A 195 12.94 -17.94 6.80
CA GLU A 195 12.34 -17.10 5.77
C GLU A 195 13.10 -17.25 4.43
N GLN A 196 12.35 -17.44 3.35
CA GLN A 196 12.85 -17.52 1.98
C GLN A 196 12.23 -16.41 1.14
N PRO A 197 13.00 -15.35 0.80
CA PRO A 197 12.53 -14.31 -0.11
C PRO A 197 12.23 -14.89 -1.50
N ILE A 198 11.05 -14.59 -2.03
CA ILE A 198 10.63 -14.91 -3.40
C ILE A 198 10.94 -13.70 -4.29
N LEU A 199 10.46 -12.52 -3.92
CA LEU A 199 10.75 -11.26 -4.58
C LEU A 199 11.10 -10.19 -3.56
N ASP A 200 12.15 -9.44 -3.88
CA ASP A 200 12.64 -8.36 -3.06
C ASP A 200 13.15 -7.24 -3.97
N GLY A 201 12.81 -5.99 -3.65
CA GLY A 201 13.21 -4.83 -4.45
C GLY A 201 12.36 -4.59 -5.69
N LYS A 202 11.18 -5.23 -5.82
CA LYS A 202 10.23 -4.99 -6.91
C LYS A 202 9.19 -3.90 -6.62
N TRP A 203 9.10 -3.49 -5.37
CA TRP A 203 8.22 -2.41 -4.92
C TRP A 203 9.03 -1.39 -4.14
N CYS A 204 8.88 -0.13 -4.50
CA CYS A 204 9.51 0.99 -3.81
C CYS A 204 8.43 1.95 -3.31
N PHE A 205 8.46 2.27 -2.01
CA PHE A 205 7.47 3.14 -1.39
C PHE A 205 8.17 4.34 -0.76
N GLN A 206 8.05 5.51 -1.40
CA GLN A 206 8.64 6.74 -0.88
C GLN A 206 7.88 7.25 0.35
N PHE A 207 6.55 7.19 0.30
CA PHE A 207 5.68 7.68 1.34
C PHE A 207 5.11 6.56 2.21
N PRO A 208 4.63 6.87 3.44
CA PRO A 208 4.07 5.89 4.35
C PRO A 208 2.66 5.42 3.99
N SER A 209 2.12 5.92 2.88
CA SER A 209 0.81 5.58 2.32
C SER A 209 0.93 4.71 1.07
N HIS A 210 -0.15 3.98 0.74
CA HIS A 210 -0.29 3.14 -0.46
C HIS A 210 0.88 2.17 -0.64
N SER A 211 1.07 1.29 0.34
CA SER A 211 2.27 0.47 0.44
C SER A 211 2.04 -0.97 -0.05
N ALA A 212 2.61 -1.97 0.62
CA ALA A 212 2.23 -3.36 0.39
C ALA A 212 0.74 -3.54 0.73
N ASP A 213 0.01 -4.36 -0.02
CA ASP A 213 -1.42 -4.58 0.24
C ASP A 213 -1.69 -6.07 0.47
N ASP A 214 -2.34 -6.75 -0.48
CA ASP A 214 -2.87 -8.08 -0.27
C ASP A 214 -2.08 -9.18 -0.97
N LEU A 215 -2.26 -10.39 -0.44
CA LEU A 215 -1.64 -11.61 -0.92
C LEU A 215 -2.68 -12.73 -0.83
N VAL A 216 -3.01 -13.33 -1.97
CA VAL A 216 -3.97 -14.42 -2.07
C VAL A 216 -3.51 -15.47 -3.08
N PHE A 217 -3.87 -16.73 -2.84
CA PHE A 217 -3.78 -17.76 -3.87
C PHE A 217 -4.96 -17.67 -4.82
N GLY A 218 -4.66 -17.80 -6.12
CA GLY A 218 -5.68 -18.04 -7.13
C GLY A 218 -6.04 -19.53 -7.24
N PRO A 219 -7.16 -19.84 -7.93
CA PRO A 219 -7.57 -21.22 -8.20
C PRO A 219 -6.59 -21.98 -9.12
N ASP A 220 -5.65 -21.26 -9.72
CA ASP A 220 -4.56 -21.76 -10.57
C ASP A 220 -3.30 -22.15 -9.78
N GLY A 221 -3.30 -21.97 -8.45
CA GLY A 221 -2.15 -22.27 -7.58
C GLY A 221 -1.06 -21.20 -7.60
N MET A 222 -1.32 -20.05 -8.24
CA MET A 222 -0.39 -18.93 -8.29
C MET A 222 -0.68 -17.93 -7.17
N LEU A 223 0.33 -17.17 -6.77
CA LEU A 223 0.16 -16.03 -5.88
C LEU A 223 -0.29 -14.82 -6.67
N TYR A 224 -1.30 -14.11 -6.16
CA TYR A 224 -1.72 -12.80 -6.63
C TYR A 224 -1.33 -11.80 -5.57
N VAL A 225 -0.52 -10.82 -5.97
CA VAL A 225 0.04 -9.80 -5.07
C VAL A 225 -0.37 -8.42 -5.55
N SER A 226 -0.89 -7.61 -4.64
CA SER A 226 -1.21 -6.20 -4.90
C SER A 226 -0.34 -5.29 -4.05
N ALA A 227 0.00 -4.13 -4.61
CA ALA A 227 0.65 -3.05 -3.89
C ALA A 227 0.24 -1.70 -4.47
N GLY A 228 0.17 -0.69 -3.61
CA GLY A 228 -0.10 0.68 -3.98
C GLY A 228 1.03 1.31 -4.79
N ASP A 229 0.74 2.50 -5.29
CA ASP A 229 1.67 3.31 -6.09
C ASP A 229 2.84 3.88 -5.26
N GLY A 230 2.78 3.81 -3.93
CA GLY A 230 3.76 4.38 -3.02
C GLY A 230 3.81 5.90 -3.02
N ALA A 231 2.75 6.55 -3.53
CA ALA A 231 2.63 7.99 -3.66
C ALA A 231 2.13 8.65 -2.36
N SER A 232 2.29 9.97 -2.30
CA SER A 232 1.74 10.77 -1.19
C SER A 232 0.20 10.72 -1.17
N PHE A 233 -0.38 10.53 0.02
CA PHE A 233 -1.84 10.56 0.20
C PHE A 233 -2.43 11.98 0.12
N GLY A 234 -1.64 13.00 0.48
CA GLY A 234 -2.13 14.38 0.67
C GLY A 234 -2.02 15.26 -0.59
N PRO A 235 -0.82 15.68 -0.99
CA PRO A 235 -0.58 16.41 -2.23
C PRO A 235 -0.52 15.50 -3.47
N VAL A 236 -0.83 16.07 -4.64
CA VAL A 236 -0.62 15.43 -5.97
C VAL A 236 0.82 15.04 -6.08
N ASP A 237 1.10 13.75 -6.20
CA ASP A 237 2.44 13.20 -6.31
C ASP A 237 2.58 12.43 -7.62
N TYR A 238 3.20 13.07 -8.59
CA TYR A 238 3.62 12.50 -9.87
C TYR A 238 5.15 12.30 -9.90
N GLY A 239 5.79 12.17 -8.73
CA GLY A 239 7.23 11.94 -8.61
C GLY A 239 8.06 13.19 -8.40
N GLN A 240 7.43 14.34 -8.12
CA GLN A 240 8.12 15.62 -7.95
C GLN A 240 8.67 15.87 -6.54
N HIS A 241 8.50 14.91 -5.62
CA HIS A 241 8.94 15.02 -4.22
C HIS A 241 10.29 14.34 -3.97
N GLY A 242 10.99 14.77 -2.92
CA GLY A 242 12.31 14.25 -2.50
C GLY A 242 13.42 15.31 -2.62
N GLY A 243 14.39 15.32 -1.70
CA GLY A 243 15.49 16.29 -1.72
C GLY A 243 15.07 17.77 -1.61
N THR A 244 13.84 18.04 -1.17
CA THR A 244 13.29 19.39 -1.07
C THR A 244 13.70 20.10 0.22
N GLN A 245 14.12 19.36 1.24
CA GLN A 245 14.69 19.91 2.46
C GLN A 245 16.23 19.98 2.40
N GLY A 246 16.78 21.20 2.46
CA GLY A 246 18.17 21.41 2.90
C GLY A 246 19.20 21.90 1.88
N SER A 247 18.90 22.03 0.58
CA SER A 247 19.85 22.67 -0.38
C SER A 247 19.20 23.15 -1.69
N PRO A 248 19.27 24.45 -2.04
CA PRO A 248 18.94 24.93 -3.38
C PRO A 248 20.09 24.71 -4.39
N PRO A 249 19.81 24.44 -5.67
CA PRO A 249 18.49 24.24 -6.26
C PRO A 249 17.84 22.94 -5.77
N VAL A 250 16.53 22.98 -5.49
CA VAL A 250 15.73 21.81 -5.11
C VAL A 250 15.70 20.87 -6.30
N VAL A 251 16.28 19.68 -6.15
CA VAL A 251 16.28 18.63 -7.17
C VAL A 251 15.67 17.39 -6.52
N PRO A 252 14.55 16.85 -7.08
CA PRO A 252 14.03 15.55 -6.67
C PRO A 252 15.14 14.51 -6.62
N GLN A 253 15.34 13.90 -5.45
CA GLN A 253 16.37 12.88 -5.28
C GLN A 253 16.06 11.59 -6.03
N ASN A 254 14.79 11.40 -6.44
CA ASN A 254 14.29 10.19 -7.08
C ASN A 254 14.81 8.92 -6.36
N PRO A 255 14.45 8.75 -5.08
CA PRO A 255 15.09 7.75 -4.25
C PRO A 255 14.68 6.30 -4.58
N CYS A 256 13.68 6.13 -5.46
CA CYS A 256 13.30 4.85 -6.05
C CYS A 256 14.03 4.54 -7.36
N ALA A 257 14.84 5.47 -7.88
CA ALA A 257 15.60 5.35 -9.12
C ALA A 257 14.73 5.22 -10.39
N ASP A 258 13.53 5.79 -10.37
CA ASP A 258 12.58 5.78 -11.48
C ASP A 258 13.20 6.45 -12.74
N PRO A 259 12.93 6.02 -13.97
CA PRO A 259 13.60 6.55 -15.15
C PRO A 259 13.08 7.96 -15.45
N PHE A 260 13.98 8.88 -15.81
CA PHE A 260 13.57 10.23 -16.21
C PHE A 260 12.80 10.21 -17.53
N ASP A 261 11.64 10.87 -17.59
CA ASP A 261 10.90 11.07 -18.83
C ASP A 261 11.45 12.31 -19.58
N PRO A 262 12.21 12.12 -20.67
CA PRO A 262 12.77 13.24 -21.43
C PRO A 262 11.70 14.03 -22.22
N GLU A 263 10.49 13.49 -22.37
CA GLU A 263 9.36 14.11 -23.08
C GLU A 263 8.37 14.79 -22.13
N ALA A 264 8.61 14.75 -20.82
CA ALA A 264 7.75 15.38 -19.83
C ALA A 264 7.58 16.89 -20.11
N GLU A 265 6.33 17.33 -20.28
CA GLU A 265 6.01 18.75 -20.52
C GLU A 265 6.29 19.63 -19.30
N ASP A 266 6.27 19.04 -18.09
CA ASP A 266 6.58 19.71 -16.83
C ASP A 266 7.97 19.24 -16.33
N PRO A 267 8.97 20.13 -16.19
CA PRO A 267 10.29 19.77 -15.68
C PRO A 267 10.29 19.30 -14.21
N ALA A 268 9.18 19.43 -13.48
CA ALA A 268 8.98 18.82 -12.16
C ALA A 268 8.53 17.35 -12.24
N VAL A 269 8.02 16.88 -13.39
CA VAL A 269 7.73 15.47 -13.65
C VAL A 269 9.04 14.85 -14.13
N THR A 270 9.75 14.19 -13.22
CA THR A 270 11.11 13.71 -13.48
C THR A 270 11.20 12.21 -13.71
N GLY A 271 10.09 11.52 -13.99
CA GLY A 271 10.05 10.08 -14.21
C GLY A 271 8.80 9.40 -13.67
N GLU A 272 8.85 8.08 -13.54
CA GLU A 272 7.74 7.27 -13.02
C GLU A 272 7.48 7.43 -11.52
N GLY A 273 7.97 8.48 -10.86
CA GLY A 273 7.79 8.63 -9.41
C GLY A 273 6.34 8.86 -8.98
N GLY A 274 6.08 8.65 -7.70
CA GLY A 274 4.75 8.84 -7.10
C GLY A 274 3.69 7.96 -7.77
N MET A 275 2.54 8.54 -8.11
CA MET A 275 1.42 7.82 -8.73
C MET A 275 1.77 7.25 -10.12
N LEU A 276 2.82 7.77 -10.77
CA LEU A 276 3.23 7.30 -12.08
C LEU A 276 3.89 5.92 -12.03
N ARG A 277 4.30 5.41 -10.86
CA ARG A 277 4.85 4.04 -10.72
C ARG A 277 3.84 2.97 -11.10
N SER A 278 2.54 3.29 -10.97
CA SER A 278 1.45 2.44 -11.46
C SER A 278 1.45 2.23 -12.98
N GLN A 279 2.26 2.98 -13.71
CA GLN A 279 2.38 2.94 -15.16
C GLN A 279 3.76 2.47 -15.64
N ASP A 280 4.56 1.86 -14.77
CA ASP A 280 5.95 1.43 -15.06
C ASP A 280 6.09 0.64 -16.37
N ILE A 281 5.14 -0.27 -16.63
CA ILE A 281 5.08 -1.06 -17.87
C ILE A 281 5.03 -0.23 -19.18
N ARG A 282 4.77 1.08 -19.10
CA ARG A 282 4.75 2.00 -20.23
C ARG A 282 6.11 2.62 -20.54
N THR A 283 7.08 2.51 -19.66
CA THR A 283 8.46 2.89 -19.97
C THR A 283 9.38 1.67 -19.98
N SER A 284 10.62 1.90 -20.37
CA SER A 284 11.63 0.86 -20.50
C SER A 284 13.01 1.37 -20.05
N GLY A 285 13.03 2.42 -19.23
CA GLY A 285 14.26 3.10 -18.81
C GLY A 285 15.01 2.34 -17.71
N ASP A 286 14.34 1.44 -17.02
CA ASP A 286 14.80 0.68 -15.88
C ASP A 286 14.07 -0.69 -15.78
N PRO A 287 14.41 -1.55 -14.80
CA PRO A 287 13.73 -2.83 -14.63
C PRO A 287 12.31 -2.65 -14.08
N LEU A 288 11.32 -3.25 -14.75
CA LEU A 288 9.92 -3.25 -14.34
C LEU A 288 9.72 -3.53 -12.84
N GLY A 289 9.16 -2.53 -12.16
CA GLY A 289 8.60 -2.55 -10.83
C GLY A 289 7.09 -2.84 -10.83
N TYR A 290 6.56 -3.06 -9.64
CA TYR A 290 5.22 -3.63 -9.42
C TYR A 290 4.32 -2.78 -8.52
N ASN A 291 4.70 -1.53 -8.26
CA ASN A 291 3.84 -0.55 -7.59
C ASN A 291 2.58 -0.27 -8.41
N GLY A 292 1.44 -0.08 -7.74
CA GLY A 292 0.16 0.25 -8.38
C GLY A 292 -0.35 -0.84 -9.34
N ALA A 293 -0.05 -2.10 -9.03
CA ALA A 293 -0.31 -3.23 -9.91
C ALA A 293 -0.84 -4.46 -9.15
N VAL A 294 -1.45 -5.37 -9.90
CA VAL A 294 -1.68 -6.76 -9.48
C VAL A 294 -0.77 -7.65 -10.29
N VAL A 295 0.01 -8.48 -9.59
CA VAL A 295 1.04 -9.34 -10.17
C VAL A 295 0.77 -10.79 -9.82
N LEU A 296 0.77 -11.63 -10.85
CA LEU A 296 0.76 -13.08 -10.75
C LEU A 296 2.18 -13.59 -10.53
N ILE A 297 2.41 -14.40 -9.50
CA ILE A 297 3.74 -14.89 -9.13
C ILE A 297 3.69 -16.40 -8.91
N ALA A 298 4.59 -17.13 -9.56
CA ALA A 298 4.82 -18.54 -9.27
C ALA A 298 5.50 -18.67 -7.90
N PRO A 299 4.87 -19.33 -6.90
CA PRO A 299 5.41 -19.37 -5.53
C PRO A 299 6.80 -20.03 -5.41
N GLU A 300 7.11 -20.98 -6.30
CA GLU A 300 8.36 -21.74 -6.28
C GLU A 300 9.53 -21.05 -6.98
N THR A 301 9.25 -20.36 -8.10
CA THR A 301 10.30 -19.80 -8.97
C THR A 301 10.42 -18.29 -8.85
N GLY A 302 9.38 -17.61 -8.36
CA GLY A 302 9.28 -16.15 -8.38
C GLY A 302 9.03 -15.58 -9.78
N ASP A 303 8.73 -16.43 -10.78
CA ASP A 303 8.36 -15.97 -12.11
C ASP A 303 7.08 -15.13 -12.01
N ALA A 304 7.15 -13.90 -12.51
CA ALA A 304 6.15 -12.88 -12.28
C ALA A 304 5.59 -12.31 -13.58
N GLN A 305 4.27 -12.08 -13.60
CA GLN A 305 3.56 -11.44 -14.69
C GLN A 305 2.60 -10.37 -14.14
N MET A 306 2.73 -9.14 -14.61
CA MET A 306 1.78 -8.08 -14.31
C MET A 306 0.45 -8.36 -15.02
N LEU A 307 -0.64 -8.48 -14.24
CA LEU A 307 -1.99 -8.75 -14.75
C LEU A 307 -2.80 -7.47 -14.96
N ALA A 308 -2.65 -6.52 -14.05
CA ALA A 308 -3.30 -5.22 -14.09
C ALA A 308 -2.35 -4.17 -13.52
N HIS A 309 -2.50 -2.94 -13.98
CA HIS A 309 -1.69 -1.80 -13.57
C HIS A 309 -2.53 -0.51 -13.64
N GLY A 310 -2.01 0.58 -13.07
CA GLY A 310 -2.72 1.86 -12.96
C GLY A 310 -3.59 1.97 -11.71
N LEU A 311 -3.38 1.09 -10.73
CA LEU A 311 -4.08 1.10 -9.45
C LEU A 311 -3.37 2.07 -8.50
N ARG A 312 -4.13 2.68 -7.60
CA ARG A 312 -3.57 3.64 -6.62
C ARG A 312 -3.23 2.95 -5.31
N ASN A 313 -4.20 2.26 -4.73
CA ASN A 313 -4.10 1.60 -3.42
C ASN A 313 -5.02 0.36 -3.39
N PRO A 314 -4.62 -0.74 -4.07
CA PRO A 314 -5.38 -1.97 -4.22
C PRO A 314 -5.37 -2.83 -2.94
N TYR A 315 -6.09 -2.36 -1.92
CA TYR A 315 -6.04 -2.82 -0.53
C TYR A 315 -6.38 -4.30 -0.31
N ARG A 316 -7.44 -4.83 -0.95
CA ARG A 316 -7.87 -6.23 -0.78
C ARG A 316 -8.27 -6.88 -2.08
N MET A 317 -7.98 -8.17 -2.16
CA MET A 317 -8.33 -9.03 -3.27
C MET A 317 -9.14 -10.24 -2.81
N ALA A 318 -10.09 -10.66 -3.64
CA ALA A 318 -10.84 -11.90 -3.42
C ALA A 318 -11.21 -12.55 -4.74
N PHE A 319 -11.16 -13.89 -4.78
CA PHE A 319 -11.71 -14.66 -5.89
C PHE A 319 -13.18 -14.98 -5.65
N GLY A 320 -13.99 -14.75 -6.69
CA GLY A 320 -15.37 -15.21 -6.75
C GLY A 320 -15.46 -16.73 -7.00
N PRO A 321 -16.62 -17.35 -6.76
CA PRO A 321 -16.83 -18.78 -7.01
C PRO A 321 -16.65 -19.21 -8.48
N ASP A 322 -16.73 -18.26 -9.40
CA ASP A 322 -16.51 -18.45 -10.84
C ASP A 322 -15.05 -18.25 -11.27
N GLY A 323 -14.15 -17.97 -10.30
CA GLY A 323 -12.73 -17.69 -10.55
C GLY A 323 -12.44 -16.24 -10.95
N ALA A 324 -13.43 -15.34 -10.93
CA ALA A 324 -13.18 -13.92 -11.18
C ALA A 324 -12.43 -13.28 -10.01
N LEU A 325 -11.37 -12.51 -10.30
CA LEU A 325 -10.65 -11.72 -9.31
C LEU A 325 -11.35 -10.37 -9.09
N PHE A 326 -11.69 -10.06 -7.84
CA PHE A 326 -12.17 -8.75 -7.41
C PHE A 326 -11.06 -8.04 -6.64
N VAL A 327 -10.85 -6.76 -6.96
CA VAL A 327 -9.84 -5.90 -6.32
C VAL A 327 -10.54 -4.65 -5.81
N GLY A 328 -10.40 -4.36 -4.51
CA GLY A 328 -10.79 -3.09 -3.93
C GLY A 328 -9.65 -2.09 -4.09
N ASP A 329 -9.82 -1.10 -4.96
CA ASP A 329 -8.83 -0.03 -5.19
C ASP A 329 -9.33 1.31 -4.65
N VAL A 330 -8.48 1.97 -3.86
CA VAL A 330 -8.80 3.19 -3.15
C VAL A 330 -8.27 4.41 -3.91
N GLY A 331 -9.19 5.15 -4.53
CA GLY A 331 -8.89 6.33 -5.32
C GLY A 331 -8.53 7.57 -4.49
N TRP A 332 -8.22 8.66 -5.17
CA TRP A 332 -8.03 9.95 -4.51
C TRP A 332 -9.37 10.60 -4.18
N GLY A 333 -9.71 10.69 -2.89
CA GLY A 333 -10.89 11.40 -2.42
C GLY A 333 -11.97 10.41 -2.03
N ILE A 334 -13.15 10.49 -2.65
CA ILE A 334 -14.44 10.03 -2.09
C ILE A 334 -14.60 8.53 -1.75
N TRP A 335 -13.53 7.72 -1.54
CA TRP A 335 -13.09 6.99 -0.30
C TRP A 335 -11.66 6.43 -0.58
N GLU A 336 -10.67 6.28 0.34
CA GLU A 336 -10.49 6.47 1.79
C GLU A 336 -9.85 7.83 2.14
N GLU A 337 -10.36 8.43 3.24
CA GLU A 337 -9.65 9.21 4.27
C GLU A 337 -10.00 8.59 5.63
#